data_AF-A0A931L6D9-F1
#
_entry.id   AF-A0A931L6D9-F1
#
_cell.length_a   1.000
_cell.length_b   1.000
_cell.length_c   1.000
_cell.angle_alpha   90.00
_cell.angle_beta   90.00
_cell.angle_gamma   90.00
#
_symmetry.space_group_name_H-M   'P 1'
#
loop_
_entity.id
_entity.type
_entity.pdbx_description
1 polymer ?
#
loop_
_entity_poly.entity_id
_entity_poly.type
_entity_poly.pdbx_seq_one_letter_code
_entity_poly.pdbx_strand_id
1 'polypeptide(L)'
;MISAHSGRLTKAAGGLCAFLSVVLLAGCTTLPPANPDNICSIFKENRSWYRATRDAQYRWGAPKSLQMAIIRQESGFDGDAKPSRRSLLFIFPGRRLSSARGYAQAIDQTWDGYRQISGNNGAERDDFKDAANFVAWHVRETAGRNGVAVTDAYGQYLAYHEGWGGYARATYRDKPGVKAAARSVAATTLRYETQLTRCEKVKGNGKTKFLD
;
A
#
# COMPACT_ATOMS: atom_id res chain seq x y z
N MET A 1 60.03 48.96 45.54
CA MET A 1 60.46 48.05 46.63
C MET A 1 59.32 47.10 46.95
N ILE A 2 59.63 45.79 47.05
CA ILE A 2 58.82 44.68 47.61
C ILE A 2 57.62 44.26 46.71
N SER A 3 57.73 43.25 45.85
CA SER A 3 57.77 41.78 46.09
C SER A 3 56.53 41.25 46.82
N ALA A 4 55.70 40.44 46.13
CA ALA A 4 55.38 39.06 46.53
C ALA A 4 54.18 38.47 45.76
N HIS A 5 54.34 37.19 45.47
CA HIS A 5 53.43 36.22 44.89
C HIS A 5 51.99 36.20 45.43
N SER A 6 51.05 35.80 44.57
CA SER A 6 50.32 34.53 44.76
C SER A 6 49.46 34.22 43.53
N GLY A 7 49.70 33.03 42.96
CA GLY A 7 48.94 32.52 41.83
C GLY A 7 47.53 32.08 42.21
N ARG A 8 46.62 32.16 41.23
CA ARG A 8 45.44 31.30 41.14
C ARG A 8 45.30 30.84 39.69
N LEU A 9 45.60 29.56 39.50
CA LEU A 9 45.29 28.79 38.30
C LEU A 9 43.76 28.72 38.15
N THR A 10 43.22 29.34 37.11
CA THR A 10 41.80 29.21 36.78
C THR A 10 41.62 28.52 35.43
N LYS A 11 40.90 27.40 35.53
CA LYS A 11 40.01 26.78 34.55
C LYS A 11 40.65 25.88 33.48
N ALA A 12 40.48 24.59 33.75
CA ALA A 12 40.56 23.49 32.80
C ALA A 12 39.74 23.79 31.53
N ALA A 13 40.40 23.78 30.38
CA ALA A 13 39.75 23.65 29.09
C ALA A 13 39.66 22.16 28.75
N GLY A 14 38.64 21.49 29.32
CA GLY A 14 38.22 20.17 28.84
C GLY A 14 37.57 20.34 27.47
N GLY A 15 38.34 20.14 26.41
CA GLY A 15 37.82 20.06 25.04
C GLY A 15 36.96 18.80 24.91
N LEU A 16 35.65 18.95 25.06
CA LEU A 16 34.68 17.89 24.77
C LEU A 16 34.60 17.75 23.24
N CYS A 17 35.33 16.78 22.69
CA CYS A 17 35.11 16.29 21.33
C CYS A 17 33.67 15.74 21.23
N ALA A 18 32.72 16.60 20.86
CA ALA A 18 31.39 16.19 20.48
C ALA A 18 31.48 15.53 19.08
N PHE A 19 31.75 14.22 19.06
CA PHE A 19 31.55 13.39 17.87
C PHE A 19 30.04 13.38 17.57
N LEU A 20 29.63 14.23 16.63
CA LEU A 20 28.28 14.25 16.06
C LEU A 20 28.15 13.01 15.17
N SER A 21 27.72 11.89 15.74
CA SER A 21 27.38 10.68 15.00
C SER A 21 26.16 10.94 14.12
N VAL A 22 26.38 11.29 12.85
CA VAL A 22 25.33 11.35 11.84
C VAL A 22 24.86 9.92 11.56
N VAL A 23 23.80 9.49 12.24
CA VAL A 23 23.10 8.26 11.91
C VAL A 23 22.34 8.51 10.61
N LEU A 24 22.90 8.04 9.50
CA LEU A 24 22.18 7.94 8.24
C LEU A 24 21.11 6.85 8.41
N LEU A 25 19.88 7.27 8.72
CA LEU A 25 18.70 6.41 8.61
C LEU A 25 18.51 6.08 7.12
N ALA A 26 19.10 4.98 6.68
CA ALA A 26 18.74 4.39 5.40
C ALA A 26 17.27 3.99 5.47
N GLY A 27 16.40 4.75 4.82
CA GLY A 27 15.00 4.37 4.64
C GLY A 27 14.93 3.13 3.77
N CYS A 28 14.47 2.00 4.32
CA CYS A 28 14.10 0.85 3.51
C CYS A 28 12.83 1.18 2.74
N THR A 29 12.96 1.60 1.48
CA THR A 29 11.85 1.59 0.53
C THR A 29 11.82 0.23 -0.16
N THR A 30 10.64 -0.39 -0.22
CA THR A 30 10.44 -1.64 -0.97
C THR A 30 10.32 -1.29 -2.44
N LEU A 31 11.28 -1.76 -3.24
CA LEU A 31 11.25 -1.57 -4.68
C LEU A 31 10.04 -2.31 -5.30
N PRO A 32 9.43 -1.76 -6.36
CA PRO A 32 8.44 -2.50 -7.13
C PRO A 32 9.00 -3.83 -7.65
N PRO A 33 8.18 -4.89 -7.75
CA PRO A 33 8.65 -6.20 -8.19
C PRO A 33 9.27 -6.18 -9.58
N ALA A 34 10.34 -6.94 -9.79
CA ALA A 34 11.05 -6.99 -11.07
C ALA A 34 10.19 -7.53 -12.22
N ASN A 35 9.23 -8.41 -11.93
CA ASN A 35 8.29 -8.96 -12.89
C ASN A 35 6.84 -8.80 -12.42
N PRO A 36 6.22 -7.64 -12.65
CA PRO A 36 4.87 -7.36 -12.17
C PRO A 36 3.79 -8.18 -12.90
N ASP A 37 4.09 -8.88 -13.99
CA ASP A 37 3.12 -9.74 -14.68
C ASP A 37 3.12 -11.20 -14.20
N ASN A 38 4.02 -11.57 -13.27
CA ASN A 38 4.14 -12.92 -12.72
C ASN A 38 4.01 -12.94 -11.19
N ILE A 39 2.81 -13.25 -10.69
CA ILE A 39 2.53 -13.27 -9.24
C ILE A 39 3.37 -14.29 -8.45
N CYS A 40 3.74 -15.41 -9.07
CA CYS A 40 4.63 -16.38 -8.42
C CYS A 40 6.02 -15.78 -8.20
N SER A 41 6.54 -15.03 -9.19
CA SER A 41 7.79 -14.29 -9.05
C SER A 41 7.68 -13.21 -7.98
N ILE A 42 6.60 -12.42 -7.99
CA ILE A 42 6.35 -11.36 -6.99
C ILE A 42 6.36 -11.95 -5.59
N PHE A 43 5.65 -13.05 -5.36
CA PHE A 43 5.62 -13.71 -4.06
C PHE A 43 6.92 -14.44 -3.71
N LYS A 44 7.68 -14.92 -4.71
CA LYS A 44 9.06 -15.43 -4.57
C LYS A 44 9.99 -14.41 -3.97
N GLU A 45 9.98 -13.22 -4.54
CA GLU A 45 10.75 -12.07 -4.07
C GLU A 45 10.22 -11.55 -2.73
N ASN A 46 8.90 -11.45 -2.57
CA ASN A 46 8.24 -10.82 -1.43
C ASN A 46 7.36 -11.81 -0.66
N ARG A 47 8.00 -12.71 0.10
CA ARG A 47 7.31 -13.75 0.90
C ARG A 47 6.33 -13.19 1.94
N SER A 48 6.56 -11.98 2.44
CA SER A 48 5.64 -11.29 3.36
C SER A 48 4.34 -10.87 2.67
N TRP A 49 4.40 -10.45 1.40
CA TRP A 49 3.22 -10.04 0.61
C TRP A 49 2.28 -11.20 0.35
N TYR A 50 2.83 -12.39 0.12
CA TYR A 50 2.05 -13.61 0.04
C TYR A 50 1.27 -13.86 1.33
N ARG A 51 1.93 -13.77 2.49
CA ARG A 51 1.28 -13.97 3.79
C ARG A 51 0.20 -12.91 4.03
N ALA A 52 0.50 -11.64 3.76
CA ALA A 52 -0.44 -10.54 3.92
C ALA A 52 -1.72 -10.73 3.08
N THR A 53 -1.58 -11.00 1.79
CA THR A 53 -2.74 -11.19 0.89
C THR A 53 -3.53 -12.44 1.24
N ARG A 54 -2.86 -13.52 1.64
CA ARG A 54 -3.50 -14.75 2.12
C ARG A 54 -4.31 -14.51 3.39
N ASP A 55 -3.74 -13.81 4.36
CA ASP A 55 -4.40 -13.53 5.64
C ASP A 55 -5.59 -12.57 5.45
N ALA A 56 -5.44 -11.58 4.57
CA ALA A 56 -6.52 -10.71 4.13
C ALA A 56 -7.62 -11.49 3.39
N GLN A 57 -7.27 -12.45 2.53
CA GLN A 57 -8.23 -13.34 1.88
C GLN A 57 -9.02 -14.17 2.91
N TYR A 58 -8.36 -14.76 3.91
CA TYR A 58 -9.07 -15.52 4.96
C TYR A 58 -10.02 -14.63 5.77
N ARG A 59 -9.62 -13.39 6.05
CA ARG A 59 -10.42 -12.46 6.85
C ARG A 59 -11.63 -11.91 6.11
N TRP A 60 -11.46 -11.55 4.83
CA TRP A 60 -12.44 -10.76 4.09
C TRP A 60 -13.04 -11.47 2.87
N GLY A 61 -12.47 -12.60 2.44
CA GLY A 61 -12.93 -13.38 1.29
C GLY A 61 -12.44 -12.88 -0.07
N ALA A 62 -11.72 -11.75 -0.13
CA ALA A 62 -11.18 -11.21 -1.37
C ALA A 62 -10.03 -12.08 -1.92
N PRO A 63 -10.07 -12.58 -3.17
CA PRO A 63 -9.00 -13.39 -3.74
C PRO A 63 -7.64 -12.67 -3.72
N LYS A 64 -6.55 -13.40 -3.42
CA LYS A 64 -5.18 -12.86 -3.47
C LYS A 64 -4.86 -12.22 -4.83
N SER A 65 -5.32 -12.84 -5.91
CA SER A 65 -5.19 -12.36 -7.29
C SER A 65 -5.81 -10.97 -7.46
N LEU A 66 -7.04 -10.78 -6.97
CA LEU A 66 -7.76 -9.51 -7.05
C LEU A 66 -7.06 -8.43 -6.22
N GLN A 67 -6.63 -8.76 -5.00
CA GLN A 67 -5.88 -7.83 -4.16
C GLN A 67 -4.62 -7.32 -4.87
N MET A 68 -3.81 -8.24 -5.44
CA MET A 68 -2.60 -7.90 -6.17
C MET A 68 -2.88 -7.10 -7.44
N ALA A 69 -3.95 -7.42 -8.17
CA ALA A 69 -4.32 -6.72 -9.39
C ALA A 69 -4.77 -5.28 -9.13
N ILE A 70 -5.53 -5.05 -8.05
CA ILE A 70 -5.92 -3.69 -7.61
C ILE A 70 -4.67 -2.90 -7.21
N ILE A 71 -3.82 -3.43 -6.32
CA ILE A 71 -2.59 -2.74 -5.89
C ILE A 71 -1.69 -2.40 -7.09
N ARG A 72 -1.56 -3.32 -8.05
CA ARG A 72 -0.81 -3.06 -9.28
C ARG A 72 -1.40 -1.90 -10.08
N GLN A 73 -2.71 -1.86 -10.23
CA GLN A 73 -3.38 -0.83 -11.02
C GLN A 73 -3.31 0.55 -10.34
N GLU A 74 -3.42 0.58 -9.01
CA GLU A 74 -3.44 1.81 -8.21
C GLU A 74 -2.05 2.40 -8.02
N SER A 75 -1.04 1.59 -7.71
CA SER A 75 0.28 2.08 -7.35
C SER A 75 1.43 1.51 -8.17
N GLY A 76 1.19 0.51 -9.03
CA GLY A 76 2.28 -0.21 -9.68
C GLY A 76 3.18 -0.96 -8.69
N PHE A 77 2.69 -1.25 -7.49
CA PHE A 77 3.45 -1.73 -6.34
C PHE A 77 4.48 -0.73 -5.76
N ASP A 78 4.28 0.55 -6.02
CA ASP A 78 5.04 1.62 -5.35
C ASP A 78 4.33 2.01 -4.04
N GLY A 79 5.01 1.80 -2.90
CA GLY A 79 4.53 2.20 -1.58
C GLY A 79 4.58 3.72 -1.35
N ASP A 80 5.34 4.44 -2.15
CA ASP A 80 5.46 5.91 -2.11
C ASP A 80 4.56 6.61 -3.14
N ALA A 81 3.75 5.84 -3.89
CA ALA A 81 2.87 6.34 -4.92
C ALA A 81 1.96 7.46 -4.38
N LYS A 82 1.97 8.61 -5.07
CA LYS A 82 1.13 9.76 -4.72
C LYS A 82 0.64 10.43 -6.01
N PRO A 83 -0.62 10.91 -6.08
CA PRO A 83 -1.19 11.56 -7.26
C PRO A 83 -0.34 12.75 -7.72
N SER A 84 -0.27 12.98 -9.04
CA SER A 84 0.48 14.11 -9.58
C SER A 84 -0.02 15.43 -8.98
N ARG A 85 0.94 16.33 -8.67
CA ARG A 85 0.63 17.70 -8.24
C ARG A 85 0.23 18.50 -9.48
N ARG A 86 -0.84 19.30 -9.41
CA ARG A 86 -1.07 20.33 -10.42
C ARG A 86 -0.10 21.48 -10.14
N SER A 87 0.87 21.72 -11.01
CA SER A 87 1.63 22.98 -10.98
C SER A 87 0.73 24.07 -11.55
N LEU A 88 0.44 25.12 -10.78
CA LEU A 88 -0.25 26.30 -11.33
C LEU A 88 0.73 27.41 -11.73
N LEU A 89 2.01 27.36 -11.35
CA LEU A 89 3.04 28.36 -11.69
C LEU A 89 4.43 27.72 -11.48
N PHE A 90 5.39 27.98 -12.39
CA PHE A 90 6.74 27.38 -12.48
C PHE A 90 7.68 27.57 -11.26
N ILE A 91 7.19 28.09 -10.13
CA ILE A 91 7.99 28.39 -8.92
C ILE A 91 7.44 27.67 -7.67
N PHE A 92 6.20 27.13 -7.68
CA PHE A 92 5.61 26.45 -6.51
C PHE A 92 4.93 25.12 -6.90
N PRO A 93 5.32 23.98 -6.32
CA PRO A 93 4.58 22.73 -6.50
C PRO A 93 3.18 22.90 -5.88
N GLY A 94 2.13 22.92 -6.70
CA GLY A 94 0.75 23.10 -6.24
C GLY A 94 0.20 21.93 -5.43
N ARG A 95 -1.03 22.09 -4.90
CA ARG A 95 -1.70 21.06 -4.07
C ARG A 95 -1.98 19.79 -4.87
N ARG A 96 -1.89 18.62 -4.22
CA ARG A 96 -2.32 17.34 -4.80
C ARG A 96 -3.85 17.34 -4.91
N LEU A 97 -4.38 16.77 -6.00
CA LEU A 97 -5.83 16.72 -6.29
C LEU A 97 -6.61 15.85 -5.29
N SER A 98 -5.94 14.90 -4.64
CA SER A 98 -6.51 14.07 -3.59
C SER A 98 -5.44 13.71 -2.55
N SER A 99 -5.88 13.22 -1.38
CA SER A 99 -5.00 12.65 -0.35
C SER A 99 -4.71 11.15 -0.55
N ALA A 100 -5.02 10.61 -1.73
CA ALA A 100 -4.64 9.25 -2.10
C ALA A 100 -3.12 9.08 -1.98
N ARG A 101 -2.67 7.98 -1.37
CA ARG A 101 -1.25 7.64 -1.24
C ARG A 101 -1.04 6.16 -0.97
N GLY A 102 0.16 5.70 -1.25
CA GLY A 102 0.64 4.35 -0.96
C GLY A 102 0.07 3.26 -1.85
N TYR A 103 0.30 2.01 -1.47
CA TYR A 103 -0.09 0.83 -2.22
C TYR A 103 -1.59 0.79 -2.56
N ALA A 104 -2.43 1.31 -1.67
CA ALA A 104 -3.88 1.30 -1.83
C ALA A 104 -4.45 2.52 -2.57
N GLN A 105 -3.67 3.61 -2.75
CA GLN A 105 -4.17 4.93 -3.18
C GLN A 105 -5.45 5.38 -2.45
N ALA A 106 -5.63 4.96 -1.18
CA ALA A 106 -6.80 5.32 -0.39
C ALA A 106 -6.73 6.79 0.05
N ILE A 107 -7.87 7.50 -0.01
CA ILE A 107 -8.02 8.84 0.58
C ILE A 107 -8.21 8.76 2.10
N ASP A 108 -7.97 9.86 2.80
CA ASP A 108 -7.96 9.90 4.27
C ASP A 108 -9.25 9.39 4.91
N GLN A 109 -10.39 9.89 4.44
CA GLN A 109 -11.68 9.51 4.98
C GLN A 109 -11.94 7.99 4.89
N THR A 110 -11.62 7.37 3.75
CA THR A 110 -11.82 5.93 3.55
C THR A 110 -10.84 5.11 4.40
N TRP A 111 -9.59 5.58 4.53
CA TRP A 111 -8.59 4.91 5.36
C TRP A 111 -8.93 4.96 6.85
N ASP A 112 -9.45 6.08 7.33
CA ASP A 112 -9.82 6.24 8.74
C ASP A 112 -11.00 5.35 9.12
N GLY A 113 -12.00 5.24 8.24
CA GLY A 113 -13.09 4.27 8.41
C GLY A 113 -12.58 2.82 8.46
N TYR A 114 -11.62 2.47 7.60
CA TYR A 114 -10.96 1.16 7.65
C TYR A 114 -10.23 0.93 8.97
N ARG A 115 -9.44 1.90 9.48
CA ARG A 115 -8.71 1.74 10.74
C ARG A 115 -9.66 1.44 11.90
N GLN A 116 -10.79 2.13 11.96
CA GLN A 116 -11.83 1.92 12.96
C GLN A 116 -12.46 0.52 12.88
N ILE A 117 -12.88 0.09 11.68
CA ILE A 117 -13.58 -1.19 11.49
C ILE A 117 -12.63 -2.39 11.61
N SER A 118 -11.40 -2.25 11.12
CA SER A 118 -10.40 -3.31 11.16
C SER A 118 -9.79 -3.49 12.55
N GLY A 119 -9.92 -2.50 13.45
CA GLY A 119 -9.24 -2.43 14.74
C GLY A 119 -7.74 -2.12 14.64
N ASN A 120 -7.24 -1.79 13.44
CA ASN A 120 -5.83 -1.52 13.19
C ASN A 120 -5.54 -0.01 13.23
N ASN A 121 -5.47 0.55 14.44
CA ASN A 121 -5.26 1.99 14.64
C ASN A 121 -3.90 2.48 14.11
N GLY A 122 -2.90 1.60 14.04
CA GLY A 122 -1.56 1.87 13.53
C GLY A 122 -1.38 1.57 12.05
N ALA A 123 -2.45 1.38 11.27
CA ALA A 123 -2.31 0.99 9.87
C ALA A 123 -1.69 2.10 9.00
N GLU A 124 -0.68 1.75 8.22
CA GLU A 124 0.06 2.67 7.35
C GLU A 124 -0.21 2.36 5.86
N ARG A 125 -0.38 3.40 5.02
CA ARG A 125 -0.77 3.20 3.60
C ARG A 125 0.36 2.72 2.70
N ASP A 126 1.58 3.02 3.12
CA ASP A 126 2.85 2.63 2.53
C ASP A 126 3.29 1.24 3.01
N ASP A 127 2.70 0.69 4.08
CA ASP A 127 2.87 -0.73 4.43
C ASP A 127 1.99 -1.63 3.55
N PHE A 128 2.64 -2.58 2.87
CA PHE A 128 1.95 -3.48 1.95
C PHE A 128 0.91 -4.36 2.65
N LYS A 129 1.18 -4.81 3.89
CA LYS A 129 0.26 -5.71 4.61
C LYS A 129 -1.02 -4.98 4.97
N ASP A 130 -0.92 -3.74 5.42
CA ASP A 130 -2.06 -2.89 5.73
C ASP A 130 -2.84 -2.52 4.47
N ALA A 131 -2.16 -2.19 3.38
CA ALA A 131 -2.79 -1.92 2.10
C ALA A 131 -3.54 -3.15 1.53
N ALA A 132 -2.94 -4.35 1.59
CA ALA A 132 -3.60 -5.57 1.17
C ALA A 132 -4.85 -5.87 2.03
N ASN A 133 -4.77 -5.64 3.34
CA ASN A 133 -5.92 -5.81 4.23
C ASN A 133 -7.03 -4.80 3.92
N PHE A 134 -6.68 -3.53 3.68
CA PHE A 134 -7.60 -2.47 3.26
C PHE A 134 -8.31 -2.83 1.95
N VAL A 135 -7.58 -3.25 0.92
CA VAL A 135 -8.16 -3.65 -0.38
C VAL A 135 -9.13 -4.80 -0.19
N ALA A 136 -8.76 -5.82 0.58
CA ALA A 136 -9.63 -6.96 0.86
C ALA A 136 -10.88 -6.58 1.66
N TRP A 137 -10.74 -5.69 2.66
CA TRP A 137 -11.87 -5.12 3.40
C TRP A 137 -12.80 -4.35 2.46
N HIS A 138 -12.27 -3.49 1.59
CA HIS A 138 -13.07 -2.73 0.64
C HIS A 138 -13.86 -3.65 -0.29
N VAL A 139 -13.25 -4.74 -0.79
CA VAL A 139 -13.93 -5.76 -1.60
C VAL A 139 -15.09 -6.39 -0.84
N ARG A 140 -14.91 -6.70 0.46
CA ARG A 140 -15.97 -7.25 1.32
C ARG A 140 -17.11 -6.25 1.54
N GLU A 141 -16.79 -4.99 1.79
CA GLU A 141 -17.78 -3.92 1.94
C GLU A 141 -18.58 -3.70 0.65
N THR A 142 -17.91 -3.67 -0.51
CA THR A 142 -18.60 -3.58 -1.81
C THR A 142 -19.55 -4.76 -2.01
N ALA A 143 -19.14 -5.97 -1.63
CA ALA A 143 -20.02 -7.13 -1.71
C ALA A 143 -21.27 -6.98 -0.84
N GLY A 144 -21.13 -6.48 0.39
CA GLY A 144 -22.25 -6.24 1.29
C GLY A 144 -23.17 -5.09 0.85
N ARG A 145 -22.60 -3.99 0.34
CA ARG A 145 -23.32 -2.74 0.03
C ARG A 145 -23.92 -2.71 -1.37
N ASN A 146 -23.19 -3.25 -2.34
CA ASN A 146 -23.53 -3.14 -3.76
C ASN A 146 -23.84 -4.51 -4.41
N GLY A 147 -23.75 -5.61 -3.66
CA GLY A 147 -24.05 -6.96 -4.17
C GLY A 147 -23.02 -7.49 -5.17
N VAL A 148 -21.88 -6.83 -5.31
CA VAL A 148 -20.81 -7.26 -6.24
C VAL A 148 -20.06 -8.41 -5.61
N ALA A 149 -20.02 -9.58 -6.26
CA ALA A 149 -19.31 -10.74 -5.74
C ALA A 149 -17.84 -10.40 -5.46
N VAL A 150 -17.25 -10.99 -4.41
CA VAL A 150 -15.81 -10.80 -4.09
C VAL A 150 -14.88 -11.31 -5.18
N THR A 151 -15.41 -12.13 -6.10
CA THR A 151 -14.73 -12.66 -7.28
C THR A 151 -15.00 -11.86 -8.57
N ASP A 152 -15.93 -10.90 -8.56
CA ASP A 152 -16.19 -10.03 -9.71
C ASP A 152 -15.17 -8.89 -9.76
N ALA A 153 -13.99 -9.18 -10.28
CA ALA A 153 -12.88 -8.21 -10.35
C ALA A 153 -13.25 -6.90 -11.06
N TYR A 154 -14.08 -6.96 -12.11
CA TYR A 154 -14.49 -5.78 -12.86
C TYR A 154 -15.41 -4.89 -12.02
N GLY A 155 -16.48 -5.45 -11.46
CA GLY A 155 -17.40 -4.71 -10.59
C GLY A 155 -16.70 -4.18 -9.34
N GLN A 156 -15.81 -4.98 -8.75
CA GLN A 156 -15.07 -4.60 -7.55
C GLN A 156 -14.18 -3.37 -7.81
N TYR A 157 -13.47 -3.35 -8.93
CA TYR A 157 -12.63 -2.20 -9.26
C TYR A 157 -13.43 -0.94 -9.62
N LEU A 158 -14.57 -1.08 -10.32
CA LEU A 158 -15.46 0.06 -10.56
C LEU A 158 -15.92 0.69 -9.24
N ALA A 159 -16.28 -0.13 -8.25
CA ALA A 159 -16.66 0.36 -6.94
C ALA A 159 -15.49 0.93 -6.14
N TYR A 160 -14.29 0.36 -6.29
CA TYR A 160 -13.06 0.88 -5.67
C TYR A 160 -12.74 2.29 -6.17
N HIS A 161 -12.85 2.52 -7.48
CA HIS A 161 -12.56 3.82 -8.09
C HIS A 161 -13.65 4.87 -7.83
N GLU A 162 -14.92 4.51 -7.95
CA GLU A 162 -16.03 5.46 -7.83
C GLU A 162 -16.53 5.67 -6.38
N GLY A 163 -16.13 4.77 -5.46
CA GLY A 163 -16.76 4.59 -4.17
C GLY A 163 -18.16 3.95 -4.28
N TRP A 164 -18.67 3.40 -3.18
CA TRP A 164 -19.94 2.63 -3.15
C TRP A 164 -21.15 3.42 -3.65
N GLY A 165 -21.26 4.70 -3.30
CA GLY A 165 -22.36 5.57 -3.74
C GLY A 165 -22.28 5.95 -5.22
N GLY A 166 -21.06 6.21 -5.74
CA GLY A 166 -20.84 6.47 -7.16
C GLY A 166 -21.15 5.24 -8.01
N TYR A 167 -20.68 4.07 -7.56
CA TYR A 167 -21.00 2.79 -8.19
C TYR A 167 -22.51 2.51 -8.21
N ALA A 168 -23.22 2.69 -7.08
CA ALA A 168 -24.67 2.51 -7.01
C ALA A 168 -25.42 3.43 -8.00
N ARG A 169 -24.93 4.65 -8.21
CA ARG A 169 -25.46 5.60 -9.21
C ARG A 169 -24.91 5.38 -10.62
N ALA A 170 -24.07 4.37 -10.82
CA ALA A 170 -23.41 4.03 -12.08
C ALA A 170 -22.63 5.19 -12.73
N THR A 171 -21.97 6.04 -11.94
CA THR A 171 -21.20 7.21 -12.44
C THR A 171 -20.03 6.85 -13.36
N TYR A 172 -19.60 5.59 -13.34
CA TYR A 172 -18.58 5.07 -14.25
C TYR A 172 -19.06 4.91 -15.71
N ARG A 173 -20.38 4.96 -15.97
CA ARG A 173 -20.94 4.73 -17.33
C ARG A 173 -20.35 5.68 -18.36
N ASP A 174 -20.15 6.93 -17.98
CA ASP A 174 -19.64 8.00 -18.85
C ASP A 174 -18.11 8.17 -18.75
N LYS A 175 -17.43 7.28 -18.01
CA LYS A 175 -15.98 7.31 -17.79
C LYS A 175 -15.28 6.14 -18.50
N PRO A 176 -15.00 6.24 -19.82
CA PRO A 176 -14.38 5.14 -20.57
C PRO A 176 -13.04 4.72 -19.99
N GLY A 177 -12.24 5.64 -19.46
CA GLY A 177 -10.96 5.33 -18.79
C GLY A 177 -11.13 4.44 -17.55
N VAL A 178 -12.14 4.69 -16.72
CA VAL A 178 -12.43 3.88 -15.53
C VAL A 178 -12.86 2.47 -15.92
N LYS A 179 -13.72 2.34 -16.94
CA LYS A 179 -14.11 1.04 -17.49
C LYS A 179 -12.92 0.29 -18.10
N ALA A 180 -12.00 0.99 -18.75
CA ALA A 180 -10.78 0.38 -19.30
C ALA A 180 -9.86 -0.13 -18.18
N ALA A 181 -9.63 0.66 -17.13
CA ALA A 181 -8.88 0.24 -15.94
C ALA A 181 -9.53 -0.97 -15.25
N ALA A 182 -10.86 -0.99 -15.10
CA ALA A 182 -11.58 -2.14 -14.56
C ALA A 182 -11.38 -3.42 -15.40
N ARG A 183 -11.37 -3.32 -16.74
CA ARG A 183 -11.05 -4.46 -17.62
C ARG A 183 -9.60 -4.93 -17.44
N SER A 184 -8.65 -3.99 -17.30
CA SER A 184 -7.24 -4.29 -17.03
C SER A 184 -7.06 -5.07 -15.73
N VAL A 185 -7.75 -4.65 -14.67
CA VAL A 185 -7.74 -5.34 -13.37
C VAL A 185 -8.36 -6.73 -13.47
N ALA A 186 -9.49 -6.88 -14.15
CA ALA A 186 -10.11 -8.18 -14.36
C ALA A 186 -9.18 -9.15 -15.13
N ALA A 187 -8.55 -8.68 -16.22
CA ALA A 187 -7.62 -9.47 -17.00
C ALA A 187 -6.37 -9.87 -16.19
N THR A 188 -5.84 -8.95 -15.38
CA THR A 188 -4.69 -9.21 -14.50
C THR A 188 -5.05 -10.19 -13.40
N THR A 189 -6.25 -10.06 -12.81
CA THR A 189 -6.76 -10.99 -11.79
C THR A 189 -6.79 -12.42 -12.33
N LEU A 190 -7.38 -12.64 -13.50
CA LEU A 190 -7.45 -13.97 -14.13
C LEU A 190 -6.06 -14.56 -14.43
N ARG A 191 -5.13 -13.74 -14.93
CA ARG A 191 -3.74 -14.14 -15.16
C ARG A 191 -3.08 -14.58 -13.86
N TYR A 192 -3.22 -13.81 -12.79
CA TYR A 192 -2.66 -14.15 -11.49
C TYR A 192 -3.29 -15.40 -10.89
N GLU A 193 -4.61 -15.59 -11.01
CA GLU A 193 -5.28 -16.83 -10.57
C GLU A 193 -4.69 -18.06 -11.25
N THR A 194 -4.52 -17.97 -12.58
CA THR A 194 -3.93 -19.05 -13.37
C THR A 194 -2.50 -19.36 -12.91
N GLN A 195 -1.70 -18.33 -12.63
CA GLN A 195 -0.32 -18.49 -12.18
C GLN A 195 -0.25 -19.09 -10.76
N LEU A 196 -1.11 -18.65 -9.84
CA LEU A 196 -1.11 -19.16 -8.45
C LEU A 196 -1.30 -20.67 -8.38
N THR A 197 -2.02 -21.29 -9.32
CA THR A 197 -2.16 -22.75 -9.39
C THR A 197 -0.82 -23.49 -9.52
N ARG A 198 0.22 -22.81 -10.01
CA ARG A 198 1.57 -23.38 -10.25
C ARG A 198 2.50 -23.22 -9.05
N CYS A 199 2.22 -22.25 -8.17
CA CYS A 199 3.06 -21.92 -7.02
C CYS A 199 2.31 -21.94 -5.69
N GLU A 200 1.09 -22.47 -5.65
CA GLU A 200 0.36 -22.75 -4.43
C GLU A 200 -0.14 -24.20 -4.37
N LYS A 201 -0.21 -24.75 -3.16
CA LYS A 201 -0.90 -26.00 -2.87
C LYS A 201 -1.90 -25.81 -1.75
N VAL A 202 -3.10 -26.37 -1.93
CA VAL A 202 -4.11 -26.47 -0.88
C VAL A 202 -3.70 -27.58 0.10
N LYS A 203 -3.65 -27.28 1.39
CA LYS A 203 -3.42 -28.26 2.47
C LYS A 203 -4.73 -28.91 2.89
N GLY A 204 -4.65 -30.07 3.55
CA GLY A 204 -5.82 -30.81 4.05
C GLY A 204 -6.73 -30.05 5.02
N ASN A 205 -6.27 -28.92 5.58
CA ASN A 205 -7.07 -28.02 6.42
C ASN A 205 -7.68 -26.83 5.63
N GLY A 206 -7.74 -26.92 4.31
CA GLY A 206 -8.26 -25.87 3.41
C GLY A 206 -7.34 -24.66 3.23
N LYS A 207 -6.20 -24.57 3.94
CA LYS A 207 -5.29 -23.44 3.83
C LYS A 207 -4.35 -23.59 2.62
N THR A 208 -4.09 -22.51 1.89
CA THR A 208 -3.07 -22.50 0.83
C THR A 208 -1.66 -22.27 1.39
N LYS A 209 -0.67 -22.93 0.78
CA LYS A 209 0.76 -22.78 1.04
C LYS A 209 1.47 -22.46 -0.28
N PHE A 210 2.36 -21.47 -0.26
CA PHE A 210 3.27 -21.20 -1.37
C PHE A 210 4.27 -22.36 -1.56
N LEU A 211 4.56 -22.69 -2.82
CA LEU A 211 5.53 -23.69 -3.25
C LEU A 211 6.76 -22.94 -3.77
N ASP A 212 7.93 -23.21 -3.19
CA ASP A 212 9.19 -22.51 -3.51
C ASP A 212 9.79 -22.91 -4.87
#